data_AF-A0A6A0MTD2-F1
#
_entry.id   AF-A0A6A0MTD2-F1
#
_cell.length_a   1.000
_cell.length_b   1.000
_cell.length_c   1.000
_cell.angle_alpha   90.00
_cell.angle_beta   90.00
_cell.angle_gamma   90.00
#
_symmetry.space_group_name_H-M   'P 1'
#
loop_
_entity.id
_entity.type
_entity.pdbx_description
1 polymer ?
#
loop_
_entity_poly.entity_id
_entity_poly.type
_entity_poly.pdbx_seq_one_letter_code
_entity_poly.pdbx_strand_id
1 'polypeptide(L)'
;MSYDDLDPATKRVLQQAEYMRSNEAKLAQIACIKQLVAYTNWCAERGDFGDPNPATKEDSLKLLHVRQMRIGYDTRQVLECGFEGLYEHIDNALENALAWRDYRVKEWAAESDIAELNALWEWFRERLPADYVSPY
;
A
#
# COMPACT_ATOMS: atom_id res chain seq x y z
N MET A 1 32.25 10.98 14.37
CA MET A 1 31.91 10.35 13.09
C MET A 1 30.96 11.30 12.38
N SER A 2 31.45 11.98 11.35
CA SER A 2 30.68 12.89 10.49
C SER A 2 29.83 12.09 9.51
N TYR A 3 28.79 12.69 8.91
CA TYR A 3 28.06 12.07 7.81
C TYR A 3 29.00 11.66 6.68
N ASP A 4 30.00 12.48 6.38
CA ASP A 4 30.99 12.20 5.32
C ASP A 4 31.81 10.94 5.58
N ASP A 5 32.00 10.56 6.86
CA ASP A 5 32.76 9.39 7.28
C ASP A 5 31.94 8.09 7.18
N LEU A 6 30.63 8.16 6.93
CA LEU A 6 29.76 6.99 6.82
C LEU A 6 29.98 6.26 5.49
N ASP A 7 29.88 4.93 5.54
CA ASP A 7 29.85 4.11 4.34
C ASP A 7 28.58 4.40 3.50
N PRO A 8 28.61 4.13 2.18
CA PRO A 8 27.48 4.42 1.30
C PRO A 8 26.17 3.75 1.70
N ALA A 9 26.20 2.56 2.30
CA ALA A 9 24.99 1.86 2.72
C ALA A 9 24.34 2.55 3.93
N THR A 10 25.14 2.97 4.92
CA THR A 10 24.61 3.74 6.05
C THR A 10 24.06 5.10 5.61
N LYS A 11 24.75 5.80 4.70
CA LYS A 11 24.24 7.07 4.13
C LYS A 11 22.88 6.90 3.44
N ARG A 12 22.70 5.80 2.70
CA ARG A 12 21.45 5.44 2.02
C ARG A 12 20.31 5.21 3.00
N VAL A 13 20.54 4.42 4.05
CA VAL A 13 19.52 4.15 5.08
C VAL A 13 19.07 5.45 5.74
N LEU A 14 19.99 6.36 6.05
CA LEU A 14 19.66 7.66 6.63
C LEU A 14 18.85 8.53 5.67
N GLN A 15 19.21 8.56 4.39
CA GLN A 15 18.49 9.32 3.37
C GLN A 15 17.06 8.78 3.16
N GLN A 16 16.90 7.45 3.08
CA GLN A 16 15.58 6.82 3.00
C GLN A 16 14.74 7.09 4.25
N ALA A 17 15.36 7.06 5.44
CA ALA A 17 14.67 7.42 6.68
C ALA A 17 14.21 8.90 6.70
N GLU A 18 14.95 9.80 6.07
CA GLU A 18 14.54 11.18 5.87
C GLU A 18 13.36 11.28 4.91
N TYR A 19 13.40 10.57 3.78
CA TYR A 19 12.27 10.47 2.85
C TYR A 19 11.01 9.94 3.51
N MET A 20 11.12 8.96 4.41
CA MET A 20 9.96 8.44 5.16
C MET A 20 9.32 9.46 6.12
N ARG A 21 9.96 10.61 6.39
CA ARG A 21 9.38 11.71 7.18
C ARG A 21 8.63 12.74 6.32
N SER A 22 8.76 12.66 5.00
CA SER A 22 8.13 13.56 4.05
C SER A 22 6.60 13.46 4.05
N ASN A 23 5.93 14.41 3.39
CA ASN A 23 4.48 14.34 3.21
C ASN A 23 4.10 13.27 2.18
N GLU A 24 4.93 13.07 1.18
CA GLU A 24 4.76 12.09 0.10
C GLU A 24 4.76 10.67 0.63
N ALA A 25 5.66 10.35 1.57
CA ALA A 25 5.62 9.05 2.26
C ALA A 25 4.30 8.83 3.03
N LYS A 26 3.79 9.86 3.71
CA LYS A 26 2.51 9.77 4.45
C LYS A 26 1.32 9.65 3.49
N LEU A 27 1.32 10.41 2.40
CA LEU A 27 0.29 10.33 1.35
C LEU A 27 0.29 8.95 0.70
N ALA A 28 1.47 8.39 0.42
CA ALA A 28 1.61 7.04 -0.08
C ALA A 28 1.08 5.99 0.89
N GLN A 29 1.41 6.09 2.19
CA GLN A 29 0.83 5.19 3.20
C GLN A 29 -0.70 5.28 3.21
N ILE A 30 -1.27 6.48 3.15
CA ILE A 30 -2.72 6.69 3.10
C ILE A 30 -3.33 6.07 1.83
N ALA A 31 -2.72 6.29 0.66
CA ALA A 31 -3.18 5.76 -0.61
C ALA A 31 -3.18 4.21 -0.60
N CYS A 32 -2.10 3.60 -0.13
CA CYS A 32 -1.98 2.16 0.02
C CYS A 32 -3.02 1.58 0.99
N ILE A 33 -3.22 2.22 2.15
CA ILE A 33 -4.22 1.79 3.15
C ILE A 33 -5.63 1.85 2.56
N LYS A 34 -5.99 2.95 1.87
CA LYS A 34 -7.31 3.08 1.21
C LYS A 34 -7.53 1.94 0.23
N GLN A 35 -6.53 1.64 -0.59
CA GLN A 35 -6.62 0.58 -1.57
C GLN A 35 -6.77 -0.81 -0.93
N LEU A 36 -6.01 -1.12 0.12
CA LEU A 36 -6.11 -2.40 0.83
C LEU A 36 -7.46 -2.57 1.54
N VAL A 37 -8.04 -1.47 2.04
CA VAL A 37 -9.41 -1.46 2.59
C VAL A 37 -10.43 -1.75 1.50
N ALA A 38 -10.32 -1.10 0.33
CA ALA A 38 -11.21 -1.36 -0.80
C ALA A 38 -11.13 -2.83 -1.26
N TYR A 39 -9.91 -3.38 -1.38
CA TYR A 39 -9.70 -4.79 -1.68
C TYR A 39 -10.35 -5.71 -0.64
N THR A 40 -10.14 -5.43 0.66
CA THR A 40 -10.72 -6.24 1.74
C THR A 40 -12.24 -6.21 1.73
N ASN A 41 -12.85 -5.04 1.47
CA ASN A 41 -14.30 -4.92 1.37
C ASN A 41 -14.85 -5.72 0.19
N TRP A 42 -14.20 -5.63 -0.97
CA TRP A 42 -14.58 -6.39 -2.16
C TRP A 42 -14.50 -7.91 -1.96
N CYS A 43 -13.43 -8.41 -1.33
CA CYS A 43 -13.34 -9.83 -0.95
C CYS A 43 -14.51 -10.24 -0.05
N ALA A 44 -14.90 -9.36 0.87
CA ALA A 44 -15.97 -9.64 1.80
C ALA A 44 -17.36 -9.59 1.16
N GLU A 45 -17.58 -8.78 0.13
CA GLU A 45 -18.81 -8.74 -0.68
C GLU A 45 -18.97 -10.00 -1.54
N ARG A 46 -17.85 -10.57 -2.01
CA ARG A 46 -17.81 -11.84 -2.74
C ARG A 46 -18.01 -13.06 -1.84
N GLY A 47 -17.92 -12.88 -0.54
CA GLY A 47 -18.05 -13.95 0.44
C GLY A 47 -16.75 -14.72 0.73
N ASP A 48 -15.59 -14.16 0.39
CA ASP A 48 -14.29 -14.80 0.63
C ASP A 48 -13.98 -14.99 2.13
N PHE A 49 -14.72 -14.31 3.00
CA PHE A 49 -14.61 -14.40 4.47
C PHE A 49 -15.83 -15.03 5.16
N GLY A 50 -16.74 -15.63 4.39
CA GLY A 50 -18.01 -16.17 4.87
C GLY A 50 -19.21 -15.59 4.12
N ASP A 51 -20.42 -15.92 4.56
CA ASP A 51 -21.65 -15.42 3.94
C ASP A 51 -21.69 -13.88 3.94
N PRO A 52 -21.76 -13.20 2.78
CA PRO A 52 -21.84 -11.75 2.71
C PRO A 52 -23.16 -11.20 3.28
N ASN A 53 -24.19 -12.04 3.42
CA ASN A 53 -25.49 -11.70 4.00
C ASN A 53 -25.85 -12.62 5.18
N PRO A 54 -25.13 -12.54 6.32
CA PRO A 54 -25.30 -13.47 7.42
C PRO A 54 -26.73 -13.45 7.98
N ALA A 55 -27.33 -14.62 8.15
CA ALA A 55 -28.68 -14.75 8.69
C ALA A 55 -28.76 -14.43 10.20
N THR A 56 -27.63 -14.47 10.92
CA THR A 56 -27.56 -14.26 12.36
C THR A 56 -26.65 -13.09 12.74
N LYS A 57 -26.99 -12.44 13.85
CA LYS A 57 -26.14 -11.38 14.44
C LYS A 57 -24.76 -11.90 14.83
N GLU A 58 -24.67 -13.14 15.30
CA GLU A 58 -23.38 -13.74 15.68
C GLU A 58 -22.46 -13.86 14.47
N ASP A 59 -22.98 -14.33 13.34
CA ASP A 59 -22.21 -14.47 12.11
C ASP A 59 -21.87 -13.10 11.50
N SER A 60 -22.75 -12.10 11.62
CA SER A 60 -22.42 -10.72 11.27
C SER A 60 -21.23 -10.18 12.09
N LEU A 61 -21.18 -10.48 13.39
CA LEU A 61 -20.08 -10.04 14.26
C LEU A 61 -18.77 -10.78 13.94
N LYS A 62 -18.82 -12.08 13.64
CA LYS A 62 -17.65 -12.85 13.19
C LYS A 62 -17.07 -12.27 11.91
N LEU A 63 -17.91 -11.97 10.92
CA LEU A 63 -17.49 -11.38 9.66
C LEU A 63 -16.87 -9.98 9.88
N LEU A 64 -17.49 -9.13 10.70
CA LEU A 64 -16.94 -7.84 11.07
C LEU A 64 -15.57 -7.96 11.73
N HIS A 65 -15.41 -8.91 12.67
CA HIS A 65 -14.14 -9.15 13.34
C HIS A 65 -13.03 -9.54 12.36
N VAL A 66 -13.31 -10.46 11.43
CA VAL A 66 -12.35 -10.86 10.39
C VAL A 66 -11.93 -9.67 9.53
N ARG A 67 -12.89 -8.85 9.07
CA ARG A 67 -12.60 -7.64 8.29
C ARG A 67 -11.69 -6.67 9.05
N GLN A 68 -12.02 -6.38 10.30
CA GLN A 68 -11.24 -5.45 11.13
C GLN A 68 -9.83 -5.97 11.41
N MET A 69 -9.69 -7.26 11.70
CA MET A 69 -8.38 -7.89 11.90
C MET A 69 -7.51 -7.80 10.64
N ARG A 70 -8.10 -8.04 9.47
CA ARG A 70 -7.36 -7.95 8.20
C ARG A 70 -6.94 -6.52 7.88
N ILE A 71 -7.86 -5.57 7.96
CA ILE A 71 -7.56 -4.14 7.75
C ILE A 71 -6.48 -3.67 8.73
N GLY A 72 -6.57 -4.05 10.00
CA GLY A 72 -5.57 -3.70 11.00
C GLY A 72 -4.19 -4.28 10.70
N TYR A 73 -4.13 -5.54 10.25
CA TYR A 73 -2.89 -6.20 9.84
C TYR A 73 -2.26 -5.51 8.63
N ASP A 74 -3.04 -5.30 7.56
CA ASP A 74 -2.57 -4.69 6.32
C ASP A 74 -2.12 -3.23 6.55
N THR A 75 -2.88 -2.48 7.37
CA THR A 75 -2.49 -1.12 7.79
C THR A 75 -1.16 -1.12 8.51
N ARG A 76 -0.96 -2.04 9.46
CA ARG A 76 0.28 -2.14 10.20
C ARG A 76 1.47 -2.43 9.27
N GLN A 77 1.31 -3.34 8.31
CA GLN A 77 2.38 -3.63 7.34
C GLN A 77 2.80 -2.38 6.57
N VAL A 78 1.84 -1.61 6.03
CA VAL A 78 2.13 -0.37 5.29
C VAL A 78 2.84 0.68 6.16
N LEU A 79 2.46 0.78 7.44
CA LEU A 79 3.09 1.71 8.38
C LEU A 79 4.51 1.28 8.79
N GLU A 80 4.80 -0.03 8.78
CA GLU A 80 6.11 -0.61 9.08
C GLU A 80 7.03 -0.69 7.85
N CYS A 81 6.52 -0.44 6.63
CA CYS A 81 7.31 -0.44 5.41
C CYS A 81 8.42 0.61 5.43
N GLY A 82 9.61 0.19 5.00
CA GLY A 82 10.67 1.10 4.58
C GLY A 82 10.35 1.75 3.22
N PHE A 83 11.24 2.63 2.77
CA PHE A 83 11.07 3.41 1.53
C PHE A 83 10.80 2.52 0.30
N GLU A 84 11.62 1.49 0.09
CA GLU A 84 11.50 0.57 -1.06
C GLU A 84 10.22 -0.26 -0.99
N GLY A 85 9.86 -0.76 0.20
CA GLY A 85 8.60 -1.50 0.38
C GLY A 85 7.37 -0.63 0.11
N LEU A 86 7.42 0.65 0.50
CA LEU A 86 6.33 1.59 0.23
C LEU A 86 6.24 1.94 -1.27
N TYR A 87 7.38 2.07 -1.96
CA TYR A 87 7.41 2.21 -3.42
C TYR A 87 6.72 1.02 -4.10
N GLU A 88 7.03 -0.21 -3.71
CA GLU A 88 6.42 -1.42 -4.28
C GLU A 88 4.90 -1.47 -4.06
N HIS A 89 4.41 -1.02 -2.90
CA HIS A 89 2.98 -0.87 -2.69
C HIS A 89 2.34 0.16 -3.63
N ILE A 90 3.01 1.29 -3.88
CA ILE A 90 2.53 2.33 -4.80
C ILE A 90 2.55 1.86 -6.25
N ASP A 91 3.62 1.17 -6.67
CA ASP A 91 3.74 0.60 -8.01
C ASP A 91 2.61 -0.39 -8.30
N ASN A 92 2.39 -1.33 -7.38
CA ASN A 92 1.27 -2.27 -7.46
C ASN A 92 -0.08 -1.53 -7.43
N ALA A 93 -0.22 -0.51 -6.56
CA ALA A 93 -1.45 0.26 -6.48
C ALA A 93 -1.80 0.97 -7.79
N LEU A 94 -0.79 1.57 -8.44
CA LEU A 94 -0.93 2.20 -9.74
C LEU A 94 -1.26 1.18 -10.82
N GLU A 95 -0.57 0.03 -10.84
CA GLU A 95 -0.88 -1.07 -11.77
C GLU A 95 -2.33 -1.54 -11.63
N ASN A 96 -2.83 -1.69 -10.39
CA ASN A 96 -4.21 -2.08 -10.11
C ASN A 96 -5.21 -1.07 -10.66
N ALA A 97 -4.98 0.22 -10.41
CA ALA A 97 -5.86 1.30 -10.86
C ALA A 97 -5.87 1.43 -12.40
N LEU A 98 -4.71 1.27 -13.04
CA LEU A 98 -4.58 1.25 -14.51
C LEU A 98 -5.28 0.03 -15.12
N ALA A 99 -5.15 -1.15 -14.50
CA ALA A 99 -5.85 -2.35 -14.94
C ALA A 99 -7.37 -2.18 -14.85
N TRP A 100 -7.89 -1.53 -13.80
CA TRP A 100 -9.30 -1.18 -13.72
C TRP A 100 -9.74 -0.24 -14.83
N ARG A 101 -9.01 0.86 -15.06
CA ARG A 101 -9.29 1.82 -16.15
C ARG A 101 -9.37 1.11 -17.51
N ASP A 102 -8.53 0.11 -17.72
CA ASP A 102 -8.47 -0.67 -18.96
C ASP A 102 -9.47 -1.85 -18.97
N TYR A 103 -10.42 -1.91 -18.04
CA TYR A 103 -11.44 -2.95 -17.89
C TYR A 103 -10.89 -4.37 -17.68
N ARG A 104 -9.68 -4.50 -17.14
CA ARG A 104 -8.97 -5.79 -16.90
C ARG A 104 -9.29 -6.41 -15.53
N VAL A 105 -10.48 -6.13 -14.98
CA VAL A 105 -11.08 -6.79 -13.80
C VAL A 105 -10.27 -6.60 -12.49
N LYS A 106 -10.36 -5.40 -11.91
CA LYS A 106 -9.98 -5.07 -10.52
C LYS A 106 -10.96 -4.03 -9.96
N GLU A 107 -12.23 -4.38 -9.82
CA GLU A 107 -13.33 -3.45 -9.46
C GLU A 107 -13.05 -2.65 -8.19
N TRP A 108 -12.41 -3.26 -7.20
CA TRP A 108 -11.99 -2.61 -5.96
C TRP A 108 -10.95 -1.50 -6.16
N ALA A 109 -10.21 -1.51 -7.27
CA ALA A 109 -9.23 -0.48 -7.60
C ALA A 109 -9.88 0.78 -8.21
N ALA A 110 -11.20 0.77 -8.46
CA ALA A 110 -11.94 1.94 -8.93
C ALA A 110 -11.87 3.14 -7.97
N GLU A 111 -11.67 2.88 -6.68
CA GLU A 111 -11.58 3.93 -5.64
C GLU A 111 -10.22 4.64 -5.63
N SER A 112 -9.26 4.16 -6.42
CA SER A 112 -7.90 4.71 -6.47
C SER A 112 -7.80 5.90 -7.42
N ASP A 113 -7.18 7.00 -6.97
CA ASP A 113 -6.87 8.14 -7.82
C ASP A 113 -5.56 7.87 -8.58
N ILE A 114 -5.69 7.62 -9.89
CA ILE A 114 -4.55 7.31 -10.77
C ILE A 114 -3.57 8.48 -10.83
N ALA A 115 -4.04 9.73 -10.81
CA ALA A 115 -3.15 10.89 -10.91
C ALA A 115 -2.34 11.06 -9.62
N GLU A 116 -2.97 10.87 -8.46
CA GLU A 116 -2.28 10.85 -7.16
C GLU A 116 -1.24 9.73 -7.10
N LEU A 117 -1.63 8.51 -7.47
CA LEU A 117 -0.74 7.35 -7.47
C LEU A 117 0.44 7.53 -8.44
N ASN A 118 0.21 8.08 -9.63
CA ASN A 118 1.29 8.34 -10.59
C ASN A 118 2.27 9.39 -10.05
N ALA A 119 1.78 10.48 -9.44
CA ALA A 119 2.64 11.51 -8.85
C ALA A 119 3.49 10.96 -7.71
N LEU A 120 2.91 10.11 -6.85
CA LEU A 120 3.65 9.44 -5.78
C LEU A 120 4.68 8.46 -6.36
N TRP A 121 4.29 7.66 -7.34
CA TRP A 121 5.18 6.72 -8.01
C TRP A 121 6.41 7.41 -8.62
N GLU A 122 6.21 8.52 -9.33
CA GLU A 122 7.31 9.33 -9.89
C GLU A 122 8.23 9.83 -8.78
N TRP A 123 7.66 10.36 -7.69
CA TRP A 123 8.44 10.86 -6.55
C TRP A 123 9.34 9.78 -5.94
N PHE A 124 8.82 8.56 -5.73
CA PHE A 124 9.61 7.45 -5.23
C PHE A 124 10.67 7.03 -6.25
N ARG A 125 10.27 6.84 -7.52
CA ARG A 125 11.13 6.34 -8.59
C ARG A 125 12.38 7.20 -8.79
N GLU A 126 12.25 8.52 -8.75
CA GLU A 126 13.38 9.46 -8.85
C GLU A 126 14.38 9.36 -7.69
N ARG A 127 13.95 8.79 -6.56
CA ARG A 127 14.70 8.70 -5.30
C ARG A 127 15.10 7.27 -4.96
N LEU A 128 14.79 6.31 -5.84
CA LEU A 128 15.27 4.94 -5.69
C LEU A 128 16.80 4.88 -5.83
N PRO A 129 17.45 3.94 -5.13
CA PRO A 129 18.85 3.65 -5.35
C PRO A 129 19.13 3.27 -6.82
N ALA A 130 20.29 3.65 -7.35
CA ALA A 130 20.66 3.30 -8.74
C ALA A 130 20.82 1.78 -8.96
N ASP A 131 21.10 1.04 -7.89
CA ASP A 131 21.20 -0.42 -7.84
C ASP A 131 19.89 -1.11 -7.44
N TYR A 132 18.79 -0.35 -7.34
CA TYR A 132 17.49 -0.91 -7.02
C TYR A 132 17.04 -1.91 -8.09
N VAL A 133 16.66 -3.10 -7.65
CA VAL A 133 16.04 -4.13 -8.48
C VAL A 133 14.75 -4.51 -7.81
N SER A 134 13.62 -4.32 -8.50
CA SER A 134 12.32 -4.78 -7.98
C SER A 134 12.37 -6.29 -7.76
N PRO A 135 11.88 -6.80 -6.61
CA PRO A 135 11.89 -8.22 -6.32
C PRO A 135 10.81 -9.02 -7.08
N TYR A 136 9.98 -8.36 -7.90
CA TYR A 136 8.82 -8.96 -8.58
C TYR A 136 8.92 -8.89 -10.11
#